data_AF-A0A7Y2B431-F1
#
_entry.id   AF-A0A7Y2B431-F1
#
_cell.length_a   1.000
_cell.length_b   1.000
_cell.length_c   1.000
_cell.angle_alpha   90.00
_cell.angle_beta   90.00
_cell.angle_gamma   90.00
#
_symmetry.space_group_name_H-M   'P 1'
#
loop_
_entity.id
_entity.type
_entity.pdbx_description
1 polymer ?
#
loop_
_entity_poly.entity_id
_entity_poly.type
_entity_poly.pdbx_seq_one_letter_code
_entity_poly.pdbx_strand_id
1 'polypeptide(L)'
;EALRDRTVKIDIPYITKLKDEIRIYQKDYNSKKIPNKHIAPHTIEMAAIWAVLTRLEDPLKGQLTLLQKLKLYDGKSLPGFTEENVKELRKEVKREGMEGISPRYVQDKISNALVSELEEAYINPFMLLKELESGLRHHTLISSDDLKKRYLEILGLVRQEYEDTVKNEVQRAISADEESIKKLCANYIDNVKAYTQKEKVRNKYTGQSEDPDERLMRSIEDKIDIPESRKDDFRREIMNYIGALAVDGKQFDYRANPRLQKALELKLFEDQKDTIKLTSLVSSVVDQETQEKIDVVKQRLIENFGYNQQSATDVLNFVASIFARGDIKEQA
;
A
#
# COMPACT_ATOMS: atom_id res chain seq x y z
N GLU A 1 -18.17 37.12 33.74
CA GLU A 1 -16.99 37.97 33.46
C GLU A 1 -15.81 37.71 34.40
N ALA A 2 -15.98 37.64 35.73
CA ALA A 2 -14.86 37.50 36.70
C ALA A 2 -13.92 36.28 36.54
N LEU A 3 -14.38 35.19 35.92
CA LEU A 3 -13.55 34.01 35.64
C LEU A 3 -12.71 34.17 34.37
N ARG A 4 -13.19 34.95 33.38
CA ARG A 4 -12.46 35.22 32.12
C ARG A 4 -11.34 36.24 32.33
N ASP A 5 -11.51 37.21 33.24
CA ASP A 5 -10.46 38.18 33.59
C ASP A 5 -9.30 37.58 34.40
N ARG A 6 -9.51 36.40 35.01
CA ARG A 6 -8.50 35.69 35.83
C ARG A 6 -7.89 34.48 35.13
N THR A 7 -8.28 34.20 33.89
CA THR A 7 -7.77 33.07 33.12
C THR A 7 -7.26 33.53 31.76
N VAL A 8 -6.04 33.14 31.42
CA VAL A 8 -5.47 33.37 30.09
C VAL A 8 -5.74 32.13 29.24
N LYS A 9 -6.43 32.32 28.10
CA LYS A 9 -6.60 31.25 27.11
C LYS A 9 -5.27 31.07 26.37
N ILE A 10 -4.65 29.91 26.53
CA ILE A 10 -3.49 29.49 25.74
C ILE A 10 -3.97 28.40 24.81
N ASP A 11 -3.97 28.69 23.51
CA ASP A 11 -4.33 27.71 22.49
C ASP A 11 -3.10 26.86 22.15
N ILE A 12 -3.28 25.53 22.18
CA ILE A 12 -2.23 24.56 21.90
C ILE A 12 -2.59 23.84 20.59
N PRO A 13 -1.68 23.83 19.59
CA PRO A 13 -1.93 23.15 18.33
C PRO A 13 -2.03 21.63 18.53
N TYR A 14 -2.87 20.99 17.75
CA TYR A 14 -2.92 19.55 17.61
C TYR A 14 -1.65 18.98 16.97
N ILE A 15 -1.48 17.68 17.16
CA ILE A 15 -0.39 16.92 16.57
C ILE A 15 -0.52 16.89 15.04
N THR A 16 0.62 17.17 14.37
CA THR A 16 0.76 17.18 12.90
C THR A 16 1.65 16.05 12.38
N LYS A 17 2.13 15.16 13.27
CA LYS A 17 2.95 13.99 12.92
C LYS A 17 2.10 12.72 13.02
N LEU A 18 2.11 11.91 11.98
CA LEU A 18 1.27 10.72 11.89
C LEU A 18 1.60 9.70 12.99
N LYS A 19 2.89 9.39 13.20
CA LYS A 19 3.33 8.45 14.25
C LYS A 19 2.88 8.87 15.65
N ASP A 20 2.85 10.17 15.91
CA ASP A 20 2.47 10.71 17.21
C ASP A 20 0.95 10.56 17.42
N GLU A 21 0.16 10.80 16.38
CA GLU A 21 -1.29 10.61 16.41
C GLU A 21 -1.67 9.13 16.58
N ILE A 22 -1.01 8.23 15.84
CA ILE A 22 -1.22 6.77 15.97
C ILE A 22 -0.97 6.31 17.42
N ARG A 23 0.09 6.84 18.06
CA ARG A 23 0.42 6.51 19.46
C ARG A 23 -0.67 6.91 20.45
N ILE A 24 -1.42 7.98 20.19
CA ILE A 24 -2.57 8.37 21.04
C ILE A 24 -3.60 7.26 21.03
N TYR A 25 -3.99 6.78 19.84
CA TYR A 25 -5.04 5.78 19.71
C TYR A 25 -4.58 4.40 20.21
N GLN A 26 -3.36 3.98 19.84
CA GLN A 26 -2.80 2.69 20.28
C GLN A 26 -2.64 2.56 21.79
N LYS A 27 -2.61 3.67 22.54
CA LYS A 27 -2.58 3.64 24.01
C LYS A 27 -3.79 2.90 24.59
N ASP A 28 -4.97 3.08 23.98
CA ASP A 28 -6.24 2.53 24.47
C ASP A 28 -6.78 1.41 23.58
N TYR A 29 -6.52 1.50 22.27
CA TYR A 29 -6.99 0.54 21.27
C TYR A 29 -5.84 -0.38 20.83
N ASN A 30 -5.59 -1.42 21.63
CA ASN A 30 -4.59 -2.46 21.33
C ASN A 30 -5.05 -3.82 21.86
N SER A 31 -4.36 -4.88 21.41
CA SER A 31 -4.69 -6.27 21.77
C SER A 31 -4.64 -6.58 23.26
N LYS A 32 -3.91 -5.80 24.08
CA LYS A 32 -3.86 -6.00 25.53
C LYS A 32 -5.09 -5.45 26.24
N LYS A 33 -5.58 -4.29 25.81
CA LYS A 33 -6.77 -3.63 26.38
C LYS A 33 -8.09 -4.14 25.79
N ILE A 34 -8.04 -4.66 24.56
CA ILE A 34 -9.20 -5.15 23.82
C ILE A 34 -8.90 -6.59 23.35
N PRO A 35 -8.85 -7.56 24.27
CA PRO A 35 -8.40 -8.92 23.94
C PRO A 35 -9.38 -9.70 23.06
N ASN A 36 -10.67 -9.35 23.11
CA ASN A 36 -11.74 -10.10 22.44
C ASN A 36 -12.09 -9.55 21.05
N LYS A 37 -11.40 -8.51 20.58
CA LYS A 37 -11.61 -7.96 19.23
C LYS A 37 -10.28 -7.74 18.53
N HIS A 38 -10.19 -8.26 17.32
CA HIS A 38 -9.04 -7.99 16.47
C HIS A 38 -9.21 -6.62 15.79
N ILE A 39 -8.18 -5.79 15.83
CA ILE A 39 -8.14 -4.54 15.05
C ILE A 39 -7.31 -4.85 13.82
N ALA A 40 -7.95 -4.90 12.65
CA ALA A 40 -7.25 -5.19 11.41
C ALA A 40 -6.13 -4.17 11.16
N PRO A 41 -5.05 -4.58 10.48
CA PRO A 41 -3.99 -3.69 10.04
C PRO A 41 -4.50 -2.40 9.38
N HIS A 42 -3.74 -1.33 9.54
CA HIS A 42 -4.05 0.03 9.06
C HIS A 42 -5.33 0.69 9.58
N THR A 43 -6.18 0.03 10.38
CA THR A 43 -7.44 0.63 10.87
C THR A 43 -7.19 1.93 11.62
N ILE A 44 -6.30 1.89 12.62
CA ILE A 44 -5.92 3.08 13.39
C ILE A 44 -5.12 4.07 12.55
N GLU A 45 -4.25 3.58 11.67
CA GLU A 45 -3.42 4.42 10.82
C GLU A 45 -4.27 5.27 9.86
N MET A 46 -5.26 4.69 9.18
CA MET A 46 -6.12 5.42 8.25
C MET A 46 -6.94 6.50 8.96
N ALA A 47 -7.44 6.22 10.17
CA ALA A 47 -8.12 7.22 10.98
C ALA A 47 -7.17 8.35 11.44
N ALA A 48 -5.92 8.01 11.79
CA ALA A 48 -4.89 8.98 12.16
C ALA A 48 -4.45 9.85 10.96
N ILE A 49 -4.27 9.25 9.78
CA ILE A 49 -4.00 9.98 8.54
C ILE A 49 -5.12 10.99 8.31
N TRP A 50 -6.37 10.54 8.33
CA TRP A 50 -7.52 11.43 8.15
C TRP A 50 -7.50 12.58 9.16
N ALA A 51 -7.37 12.29 10.45
CA ALA A 51 -7.34 13.29 11.51
C ALA A 51 -6.23 14.32 11.31
N VAL A 52 -5.01 13.88 11.00
CA VAL A 52 -3.89 14.80 10.78
C VAL A 52 -4.10 15.64 9.53
N LEU A 53 -4.56 15.05 8.42
CA LEU A 53 -4.83 15.80 7.20
C LEU A 53 -5.87 16.91 7.42
N THR A 54 -6.88 16.72 8.26
CA THR A 54 -7.85 17.79 8.60
C THR A 54 -7.22 18.98 9.35
N ARG A 55 -6.03 18.80 9.93
CA ARG A 55 -5.29 19.80 10.72
C ARG A 55 -4.18 20.49 9.93
N LEU A 56 -3.79 19.91 8.79
CA LEU A 56 -2.77 20.46 7.92
C LEU A 56 -3.36 21.58 7.06
N GLU A 57 -2.61 22.66 6.91
CA GLU A 57 -2.92 23.68 5.92
C GLU A 57 -2.52 23.17 4.52
N ASP A 58 -3.26 23.59 3.50
CA ASP A 58 -2.94 23.20 2.13
C ASP A 58 -1.57 23.78 1.72
N PRO A 59 -0.73 23.01 1.00
CA PRO A 59 0.58 23.49 0.59
C PRO A 59 0.45 24.66 -0.40
N LEU A 60 1.19 25.74 -0.14
CA LEU A 60 1.18 26.95 -0.99
C LEU A 60 1.84 26.72 -2.36
N LYS A 61 2.79 25.78 -2.43
CA LYS A 61 3.48 25.40 -3.67
C LYS A 61 2.73 24.22 -4.29
N GLY A 62 2.12 24.43 -5.45
CA GLY A 62 1.26 23.46 -6.15
C GLY A 62 1.92 22.15 -6.65
N GLN A 63 3.14 21.84 -6.21
CA GLN A 63 3.84 20.59 -6.54
C GLN A 63 3.76 19.53 -5.42
N LEU A 64 3.20 19.87 -4.26
CA LEU A 64 3.11 18.96 -3.12
C LEU A 64 1.65 18.64 -2.81
N THR A 65 1.31 17.36 -2.67
CA THR A 65 -0.02 16.95 -2.19
C THR A 65 -0.08 16.96 -0.65
N LEU A 66 -1.28 17.05 -0.08
CA LEU A 66 -1.46 17.03 1.38
C LEU A 66 -0.93 15.73 2.01
N LEU A 67 -1.11 14.59 1.33
CA LEU A 67 -0.55 13.29 1.74
C LEU A 67 0.98 13.28 1.70
N GLN A 68 1.60 13.86 0.67
CA GLN A 68 3.05 13.98 0.60
C GLN A 68 3.59 14.87 1.72
N LYS A 69 2.90 15.99 2.02
CA LYS A 69 3.22 16.87 3.16
C LYS A 69 3.18 16.11 4.48
N LEU A 70 2.13 15.32 4.72
CA LEU A 70 2.03 14.43 5.89
C LEU A 70 3.22 13.47 5.99
N LYS A 71 3.56 12.80 4.89
CA LYS A 71 4.68 11.84 4.82
C LYS A 71 6.02 12.51 5.14
N LEU A 72 6.28 13.70 4.59
CA LEU A 72 7.47 14.51 4.89
C LEU A 72 7.54 14.90 6.37
N TYR A 73 6.41 15.32 6.95
CA TYR A 73 6.34 15.71 8.36
C TYR A 73 6.60 14.56 9.33
N ASP A 74 6.25 13.35 8.92
CA ASP A 74 6.50 12.11 9.65
C ASP A 74 7.92 11.54 9.43
N GLY A 75 8.75 12.26 8.66
CA GLY A 75 10.16 11.97 8.41
C GLY A 75 10.42 11.01 7.24
N LYS A 76 9.44 10.78 6.35
CA LYS A 76 9.68 10.01 5.12
C LYS A 76 10.41 10.89 4.10
N SER A 77 11.42 10.35 3.43
CA SER A 77 12.13 11.03 2.33
C SER A 77 11.32 10.89 1.03
N LEU A 78 11.10 11.99 0.33
CA LEU A 78 10.49 11.99 -1.01
C LEU A 78 11.49 12.55 -2.04
N PRO A 79 11.51 12.04 -3.28
CA PRO A 79 12.38 12.58 -4.33
C PRO A 79 12.15 14.08 -4.52
N GLY A 80 13.22 14.86 -4.59
CA GLY A 80 13.15 16.31 -4.76
C GLY A 80 12.91 17.10 -3.47
N PHE A 81 12.83 16.44 -2.31
CA PHE A 81 12.68 17.11 -1.01
C PHE A 81 13.84 16.77 -0.06
N THR A 82 14.39 17.81 0.55
CA THR A 82 15.42 17.71 1.60
C THR A 82 14.83 18.04 2.96
N GLU A 83 15.56 17.72 4.05
CA GLU A 83 15.16 18.11 5.40
C GLU A 83 15.01 19.63 5.57
N GLU A 84 15.81 20.41 4.83
CA GLU A 84 15.73 21.87 4.84
C GLU A 84 14.40 22.33 4.24
N ASN A 85 13.97 21.74 3.12
CA ASN A 85 12.66 22.04 2.53
C ASN A 85 11.51 21.72 3.50
N VAL A 86 11.63 20.65 4.30
CA VAL A 86 10.61 20.32 5.33
C VAL A 86 10.56 21.38 6.43
N LYS A 87 11.70 21.93 6.85
CA LYS A 87 11.76 23.02 7.84
C LYS A 87 11.14 24.31 7.28
N GLU A 88 11.36 24.61 6.01
CA GLU A 88 10.73 25.74 5.33
C GLU A 88 9.21 25.59 5.24
N LEU A 89 8.73 24.41 4.82
CA LEU A 89 7.28 24.11 4.77
C LEU A 89 6.58 24.36 6.11
N ARG A 90 7.23 24.01 7.23
CA ARG A 90 6.69 24.27 8.57
C ARG A 90 6.71 25.75 8.98
N LYS A 91 7.58 26.57 8.40
CA LYS A 91 7.65 28.02 8.66
C LYS A 91 6.65 28.82 7.83
N GLU A 92 6.23 28.29 6.67
CA GLU A 92 5.28 28.94 5.77
C GLU A 92 3.85 29.00 6.35
N VAL A 93 3.50 28.04 7.20
CA VAL A 93 2.17 27.92 7.83
C VAL A 93 2.11 28.63 9.19
N LYS A 94 0.97 29.25 9.51
CA LYS A 94 0.82 30.07 10.74
C LYS A 94 -0.14 29.47 11.77
N ARG A 95 -1.16 28.74 11.33
CA ARG A 95 -2.23 28.22 12.19
C ARG A 95 -2.40 26.70 12.05
N GLU A 96 -1.39 26.02 11.51
CA GLU A 96 -1.42 24.59 11.30
C GLU A 96 -1.53 23.85 12.64
N GLY A 97 -2.46 22.90 12.71
CA GLY A 97 -2.80 22.21 13.96
C GLY A 97 -3.76 22.97 14.88
N MET A 98 -4.05 24.26 14.66
CA MET A 98 -4.96 25.02 15.52
C MET A 98 -6.44 24.69 15.27
N GLU A 99 -6.73 24.14 14.11
CA GLU A 99 -8.07 23.72 13.66
C GLU A 99 -7.98 22.29 13.13
N GLY A 100 -9.12 21.62 12.99
CA GLY A 100 -9.18 20.22 12.56
C GLY A 100 -9.90 19.31 13.55
N ILE A 101 -9.96 18.03 13.21
CA ILE A 101 -10.61 17.01 14.01
C ILE A 101 -9.78 16.72 15.27
N SER A 102 -10.43 16.79 16.43
CA SER A 102 -9.79 16.46 17.70
C SER A 102 -9.49 14.95 17.81
N PRO A 103 -8.40 14.54 18.49
CA PRO A 103 -8.14 13.13 18.74
C PRO A 103 -9.30 12.44 19.46
N ARG A 104 -9.98 13.15 20.37
CA ARG A 104 -11.12 12.63 21.13
C ARG A 104 -12.29 12.22 20.24
N TYR A 105 -12.56 12.98 19.18
CA TYR A 105 -13.58 12.61 18.22
C TYR A 105 -13.25 11.27 17.55
N VAL A 106 -12.00 11.08 17.13
CA VAL A 106 -11.59 9.83 16.50
C VAL A 106 -11.65 8.66 17.49
N GLN A 107 -11.22 8.87 18.74
CA GLN A 107 -11.36 7.86 19.81
C GLN A 107 -12.83 7.46 20.03
N ASP A 108 -13.74 8.44 20.09
CA ASP A 108 -15.19 8.17 20.19
C ASP A 108 -15.66 7.30 19.03
N LYS A 109 -15.22 7.57 17.80
CA LYS A 109 -15.58 6.80 16.61
C LYS A 109 -14.96 5.40 16.57
N ILE A 110 -13.73 5.23 17.06
CA ILE A 110 -13.14 3.91 17.25
C ILE A 110 -13.96 3.11 18.29
N SER A 111 -14.33 3.74 19.41
CA SER A 111 -15.17 3.09 20.43
C SER A 111 -16.54 2.70 19.89
N ASN A 112 -17.19 3.58 19.12
CA ASN A 112 -18.50 3.28 18.52
C ASN A 112 -18.41 2.13 17.52
N ALA A 113 -17.40 2.12 16.64
CA ALA A 113 -17.17 1.01 15.71
C ALA A 113 -16.90 -0.31 16.46
N LEU A 114 -16.18 -0.27 17.57
CA LEU A 114 -15.97 -1.45 18.41
C LEU A 114 -17.25 -1.94 19.09
N VAL A 115 -18.24 -1.08 19.35
CA VAL A 115 -19.51 -1.44 20.01
C VAL A 115 -20.62 -1.76 19.01
N SER A 116 -20.65 -1.14 17.83
CA SER A 116 -21.64 -1.45 16.80
C SER A 116 -21.44 -2.85 16.21
N GLU A 117 -20.18 -3.23 16.01
CA GLU A 117 -19.81 -4.50 15.38
C GLU A 117 -19.71 -5.63 16.42
N LEU A 118 -20.67 -5.76 17.34
CA LEU A 118 -20.65 -6.81 18.38
C LEU A 118 -20.70 -8.23 17.81
N GLU A 119 -21.31 -8.41 16.64
CA GLU A 119 -21.41 -9.70 15.96
C GLU A 119 -20.12 -10.06 15.20
N GLU A 120 -19.32 -9.06 14.80
CA GLU A 120 -18.05 -9.28 14.13
C GLU A 120 -16.89 -9.37 15.14
N ALA A 121 -16.05 -10.40 14.99
CA ALA A 121 -14.89 -10.64 15.85
C ALA A 121 -13.74 -9.64 15.64
N TYR A 122 -13.91 -8.68 14.72
CA TYR A 122 -12.86 -7.74 14.36
C TYR A 122 -13.42 -6.42 13.81
N ILE A 123 -12.57 -5.38 13.79
CA ILE A 123 -12.86 -4.11 13.11
C ILE A 123 -11.87 -3.90 11.97
N ASN A 124 -12.34 -3.27 10.88
CA ASN A 124 -11.52 -2.97 9.71
C ASN A 124 -11.51 -1.47 9.36
N PRO A 125 -10.61 -1.03 8.46
CA PRO A 125 -10.52 0.38 8.08
C PRO A 125 -11.81 0.94 7.48
N PHE A 126 -12.58 0.15 6.72
CA PHE A 126 -13.83 0.62 6.11
C PHE A 126 -14.91 0.93 7.14
N MET A 127 -15.08 0.06 8.13
CA MET A 127 -16.03 0.26 9.23
C MET A 127 -15.73 1.56 9.96
N LEU A 128 -14.46 1.78 10.31
CA LEU A 128 -14.05 2.99 11.00
C LEU A 128 -14.20 4.24 10.13
N LEU A 129 -13.80 4.19 8.86
CA LEU A 129 -13.97 5.33 7.94
C LEU A 129 -15.45 5.67 7.70
N LYS A 130 -16.34 4.67 7.68
CA LYS A 130 -17.79 4.86 7.58
C LYS A 130 -18.34 5.52 8.85
N GLU A 131 -17.88 5.10 10.03
CA GLU A 131 -18.30 5.69 11.30
C GLU A 131 -17.80 7.14 11.43
N LEU A 132 -16.57 7.43 10.99
CA LEU A 132 -16.05 8.79 10.88
C LEU A 132 -16.91 9.64 9.92
N GLU A 133 -17.25 9.13 8.74
CA GLU A 133 -18.10 9.83 7.76
C GLU A 133 -19.49 10.13 8.33
N SER A 134 -20.14 9.13 8.92
CA SER A 134 -21.47 9.26 9.55
C SER A 134 -21.44 10.29 10.69
N GLY A 135 -20.39 10.23 11.51
CA GLY A 135 -20.20 11.14 12.62
C GLY A 135 -20.05 12.60 12.21
N LEU A 136 -19.52 12.92 11.02
CA LEU A 136 -19.37 14.30 10.55
C LEU A 136 -20.72 14.97 10.29
N ARG A 137 -21.73 14.20 9.85
CA ARG A 137 -23.08 14.72 9.56
C ARG A 137 -23.76 15.28 10.81
N HIS A 138 -23.48 14.67 11.96
CA HIS A 138 -24.07 15.02 13.26
C HIS A 138 -23.09 15.80 14.17
N HIS A 139 -21.93 16.20 13.66
CA HIS A 139 -20.91 16.85 14.47
C HIS A 139 -21.31 18.29 14.82
N THR A 140 -21.62 18.54 16.10
CA THR A 140 -22.10 19.84 16.57
C THR A 140 -21.06 20.96 16.47
N LEU A 141 -19.78 20.66 16.67
CA LEU A 141 -18.69 21.65 16.63
C LEU A 141 -18.21 22.00 15.21
N ILE A 142 -18.65 21.30 14.16
CA ILE A 142 -18.29 21.60 12.77
C ILE A 142 -19.56 22.12 12.10
N SER A 143 -19.81 23.42 12.24
CA SER A 143 -21.05 24.04 11.73
C SER A 143 -20.94 24.51 10.27
N SER A 144 -19.72 24.64 9.73
CA SER A 144 -19.50 25.04 8.35
C SER A 144 -19.66 23.86 7.39
N ASP A 145 -20.56 24.00 6.42
CA ASP A 145 -20.77 22.98 5.38
C ASP A 145 -19.55 22.85 4.46
N ASP A 146 -18.79 23.92 4.25
CA ASP A 146 -17.56 23.87 3.44
C ASP A 146 -16.46 23.07 4.14
N LEU A 147 -16.33 23.19 5.48
CA LEU A 147 -15.41 22.35 6.25
C LEU A 147 -15.82 20.88 6.21
N LYS A 148 -17.12 20.58 6.31
CA LYS A 148 -17.62 19.21 6.18
C LYS A 148 -17.27 18.62 4.82
N LYS A 149 -17.50 19.37 3.73
CA LYS A 149 -17.13 18.95 2.37
C LYS A 149 -15.64 18.66 2.26
N ARG A 150 -14.79 19.57 2.74
CA ARG A 150 -13.33 19.37 2.76
C ARG A 150 -12.93 18.10 3.52
N TYR A 151 -13.53 17.83 4.68
CA TYR A 151 -13.21 16.63 5.46
C TYR A 151 -13.69 15.33 4.80
N LEU A 152 -14.81 15.38 4.07
CA LEU A 152 -15.28 14.26 3.23
C LEU A 152 -14.35 14.02 2.03
N GLU A 153 -13.85 15.07 1.38
CA GLU A 153 -12.85 14.95 0.33
C GLU A 153 -11.55 14.32 0.85
N ILE A 154 -11.11 14.73 2.05
CA ILE A 154 -9.94 14.13 2.71
C ILE A 154 -10.20 12.66 3.06
N LEU A 155 -11.42 12.25 3.45
CA LEU A 155 -11.76 10.82 3.58
C LEU A 155 -11.59 10.07 2.26
N GLY A 156 -11.95 10.69 1.14
CA GLY A 156 -11.72 10.15 -0.20
C GLY A 156 -10.25 9.87 -0.47
N LEU A 157 -9.36 10.81 -0.13
CA LEU A 157 -7.90 10.63 -0.26
C LEU A 157 -7.37 9.48 0.62
N VAL A 158 -7.90 9.34 1.84
CA VAL A 158 -7.51 8.28 2.76
C VAL A 158 -7.96 6.91 2.26
N ARG A 159 -9.14 6.81 1.64
CA ARG A 159 -9.61 5.58 1.00
C ARG A 159 -8.68 5.16 -0.14
N GLN A 160 -8.23 6.11 -0.95
CA GLN A 160 -7.26 5.84 -2.03
C GLN A 160 -5.91 5.37 -1.48
N GLU A 161 -5.37 6.03 -0.44
CA GLU A 161 -4.13 5.59 0.21
C GLU A 161 -4.27 4.18 0.80
N TYR A 162 -5.43 3.85 1.38
CA TYR A 162 -5.70 2.50 1.86
C TYR A 162 -5.75 1.48 0.70
N GLU A 163 -6.45 1.79 -0.40
CA GLU A 163 -6.50 0.95 -1.60
C GLU A 163 -5.10 0.62 -2.12
N ASP A 164 -4.23 1.62 -2.23
CA ASP A 164 -2.86 1.42 -2.69
C ASP A 164 -2.04 0.62 -1.69
N THR A 165 -2.25 0.82 -0.38
CA THR A 165 -1.60 0.03 0.67
C THR A 165 -1.95 -1.45 0.53
N VAL A 166 -3.23 -1.81 0.53
CA VAL A 166 -3.65 -3.22 0.47
C VAL A 166 -3.33 -3.90 -0.85
N LYS A 167 -3.36 -3.17 -1.98
CA LYS A 167 -2.88 -3.70 -3.27
C LYS A 167 -1.42 -4.12 -3.16
N ASN A 168 -0.57 -3.26 -2.61
CA ASN A 168 0.86 -3.55 -2.43
C ASN A 168 1.09 -4.74 -1.48
N GLU A 169 0.31 -4.85 -0.41
CA GLU A 169 0.42 -5.98 0.53
C GLU A 169 0.01 -7.31 -0.11
N VAL A 170 -1.12 -7.34 -0.83
CA VAL A 170 -1.59 -8.53 -1.53
C VAL A 170 -0.61 -8.93 -2.64
N GLN A 171 -0.10 -7.96 -3.41
CA GLN A 171 0.94 -8.19 -4.41
C GLN A 171 2.19 -8.83 -3.79
N ARG A 172 2.65 -8.33 -2.63
CA ARG A 172 3.77 -8.89 -1.89
C ARG A 172 3.47 -10.28 -1.35
N ALA A 173 2.27 -10.52 -0.83
CA ALA A 173 1.87 -11.83 -0.30
C ALA A 173 1.83 -12.90 -1.41
N ILE A 174 1.38 -12.55 -2.61
CA ILE A 174 1.40 -13.42 -3.79
C ILE A 174 2.84 -13.65 -4.26
N SER A 175 3.61 -12.56 -4.41
CA SER A 175 4.98 -12.60 -4.92
C SER A 175 5.99 -13.22 -3.95
N ALA A 176 5.65 -13.40 -2.67
CA ALA A 176 6.48 -14.07 -1.68
C ALA A 176 6.69 -15.57 -1.97
N ASP A 177 6.14 -16.11 -3.07
CA ASP A 177 6.53 -17.41 -3.60
C ASP A 177 7.92 -17.33 -4.26
N GLU A 178 8.95 -17.51 -3.43
CA GLU A 178 10.34 -17.48 -3.87
C GLU A 178 10.66 -18.53 -4.94
N GLU A 179 9.98 -19.68 -4.94
CA GLU A 179 10.24 -20.74 -5.90
C GLU A 179 9.76 -20.33 -7.29
N SER A 180 8.57 -19.73 -7.36
CA SER A 180 8.02 -19.20 -8.61
C SER A 180 8.86 -18.03 -9.15
N ILE A 181 9.32 -17.11 -8.28
CA ILE A 181 10.23 -16.03 -8.72
C ILE A 181 11.55 -16.61 -9.25
N LYS A 182 12.13 -17.60 -8.57
CA LYS A 182 13.38 -18.24 -9.02
C LYS A 182 13.22 -18.90 -10.39
N LYS A 183 12.10 -19.61 -10.61
CA LYS A 183 11.78 -20.22 -11.91
C LYS A 183 11.61 -19.18 -13.01
N LEU A 184 10.86 -18.11 -12.74
CA LEU A 184 10.67 -17.00 -13.69
C LEU A 184 11.98 -16.29 -14.01
N CYS A 185 12.80 -16.04 -12.99
CA CYS A 185 14.12 -15.43 -13.14
C CYS A 185 15.06 -16.30 -13.96
N ALA A 186 15.12 -17.61 -13.69
CA ALA A 186 15.93 -18.54 -14.47
C ALA A 186 15.52 -18.55 -15.94
N ASN A 187 14.21 -18.59 -16.22
CA ASN A 187 13.70 -18.54 -17.58
C ASN A 187 14.05 -17.21 -18.27
N TYR A 188 13.92 -16.09 -17.57
CA TYR A 188 14.33 -14.78 -18.10
C TYR A 188 15.81 -14.74 -18.43
N ILE A 189 16.69 -15.19 -17.53
CA ILE A 189 18.14 -15.20 -17.73
C ILE A 189 18.55 -16.11 -18.88
N ASP A 190 17.95 -17.30 -19.00
CA ASP A 190 18.23 -18.23 -20.09
C ASP A 190 17.92 -17.58 -21.46
N ASN A 191 16.79 -16.86 -21.56
CA ASN A 191 16.42 -16.12 -22.77
C ASN A 191 17.32 -14.90 -23.03
N VAL A 192 17.68 -14.13 -21.99
CA VAL A 192 18.58 -12.98 -22.11
C VAL A 192 19.99 -13.41 -22.53
N LYS A 193 20.49 -14.53 -21.99
CA LYS A 193 21.78 -15.10 -22.39
C LYS A 193 21.75 -15.49 -23.86
N ALA A 194 20.74 -16.24 -24.28
CA ALA A 194 20.59 -16.64 -25.69
C ALA A 194 20.47 -15.42 -26.62
N TYR A 195 19.70 -14.40 -26.22
CA TYR A 195 19.55 -13.16 -26.98
C TYR A 195 20.87 -12.40 -27.16
N THR A 196 21.62 -12.22 -26.07
CA THR A 196 22.87 -11.46 -26.07
C THR A 196 24.02 -12.20 -26.77
N GLN A 197 24.05 -13.54 -26.67
CA GLN A 197 25.09 -14.38 -27.28
C GLN A 197 24.71 -14.86 -28.70
N LYS A 198 23.49 -14.54 -29.17
CA LYS A 198 22.91 -15.06 -30.43
C LYS A 198 22.91 -16.60 -30.47
N GLU A 199 22.69 -17.20 -29.31
CA GLU A 199 22.54 -18.64 -29.14
C GLU A 199 21.05 -19.01 -29.11
N LYS A 200 20.76 -20.30 -29.19
CA LYS A 200 19.40 -20.85 -29.06
C LYS A 200 19.15 -21.31 -27.63
N VAL A 201 17.92 -21.13 -27.15
CA VAL A 201 17.47 -21.66 -25.87
C VAL A 201 17.03 -23.11 -26.07
N ARG A 202 17.45 -24.00 -25.17
CA ARG A 202 16.99 -25.39 -25.21
C ARG A 202 15.66 -25.51 -24.48
N ASN A 203 14.61 -25.87 -25.20
CA ASN A 203 13.30 -26.11 -24.62
C ASN A 203 13.34 -27.35 -23.71
N LYS A 204 12.93 -27.20 -22.45
CA LYS A 204 12.99 -28.26 -21.43
C LYS A 204 12.02 -29.42 -21.69
N TYR A 205 10.98 -29.20 -22.49
CA TYR A 205 9.94 -30.19 -22.78
C TYR A 205 10.18 -30.93 -24.09
N THR A 206 10.59 -30.23 -25.14
CA THR A 206 10.83 -30.81 -26.47
C THR A 206 12.29 -31.21 -26.69
N GLY A 207 13.21 -30.66 -25.88
CA GLY A 207 14.65 -30.81 -26.06
C GLY A 207 15.23 -30.07 -27.27
N GLN A 208 14.38 -29.40 -28.06
CA GLN A 208 14.77 -28.69 -29.28
C GLN A 208 15.40 -27.32 -28.97
N SER A 209 16.22 -26.84 -29.90
CA SER A 209 16.83 -25.51 -29.83
C SER A 209 15.92 -24.49 -30.50
N GLU A 210 15.36 -23.59 -29.70
CA GLU A 210 14.43 -22.54 -30.11
C GLU A 210 15.10 -21.18 -30.02
N ASP A 211 14.59 -20.21 -30.78
CA ASP A 211 15.06 -18.83 -30.69
C ASP A 211 14.59 -18.20 -29.37
N PRO A 212 15.34 -17.24 -28.80
CA PRO A 212 14.99 -16.62 -27.52
C PRO A 212 13.62 -15.94 -27.57
N ASP A 213 12.80 -16.13 -26.54
CA ASP A 213 11.47 -15.55 -26.43
C ASP A 213 11.56 -14.07 -26.02
N GLU A 214 11.61 -13.20 -27.04
CA GLU A 214 11.56 -11.75 -26.82
C GLU A 214 10.26 -11.28 -26.19
N ARG A 215 9.14 -11.97 -26.39
CA ARG A 215 7.85 -11.58 -25.80
C ARG A 215 7.88 -11.78 -24.30
N LEU A 216 8.40 -12.92 -23.83
CA LEU A 216 8.61 -13.17 -22.42
C LEU A 216 9.52 -12.10 -21.80
N MET A 217 10.67 -11.83 -22.43
CA MET A 217 11.60 -10.82 -21.91
C MET A 217 10.98 -9.43 -21.82
N ARG A 218 10.24 -9.01 -22.86
CA ARG A 218 9.50 -7.74 -22.85
C ARG A 218 8.43 -7.69 -21.78
N SER A 219 7.67 -8.77 -21.59
CA SER A 219 6.62 -8.83 -20.57
C SER A 219 7.13 -8.59 -19.14
N ILE A 220 8.41 -8.84 -18.86
CA ILE A 220 9.07 -8.52 -17.59
C ILE A 220 9.66 -7.10 -17.62
N GLU A 221 10.39 -6.75 -18.68
CA GLU A 221 11.06 -5.44 -18.83
C GLU A 221 10.07 -4.26 -18.83
N ASP A 222 8.89 -4.45 -19.42
CA ASP A 222 7.82 -3.44 -19.48
C ASP A 222 7.24 -3.12 -18.09
N LYS A 223 7.31 -4.06 -17.12
CA LYS A 223 6.82 -3.82 -15.75
C LYS A 223 7.60 -2.77 -14.97
N ILE A 224 8.80 -2.45 -15.43
CA ILE A 224 9.65 -1.40 -14.86
C ILE A 224 9.91 -0.29 -15.88
N ASP A 225 8.97 -0.10 -16.82
CA ASP A 225 8.93 0.99 -17.79
C ASP A 225 10.19 1.09 -18.65
N ILE A 226 10.82 -0.03 -19.00
CA ILE A 226 12.00 -0.02 -19.86
C ILE A 226 11.56 0.22 -21.31
N PRO A 227 11.93 1.36 -21.93
CA PRO A 227 11.56 1.66 -23.30
C PRO A 227 12.16 0.63 -24.26
N GLU A 228 11.49 0.38 -25.38
CA GLU A 228 11.96 -0.55 -26.41
C GLU A 228 13.37 -0.18 -26.89
N SER A 229 13.68 1.11 -27.02
CA SER A 229 15.00 1.61 -27.42
C SER A 229 16.13 1.27 -26.45
N ARG A 230 15.81 0.94 -25.18
CA ARG A 230 16.79 0.61 -24.14
C ARG A 230 16.77 -0.86 -23.74
N LYS A 231 15.99 -1.71 -24.42
CA LYS A 231 15.88 -3.14 -24.08
C LYS A 231 17.24 -3.84 -24.15
N ASP A 232 18.02 -3.56 -25.19
CA ASP A 232 19.31 -4.20 -25.41
C ASP A 232 20.34 -3.77 -24.37
N ASP A 233 20.31 -2.50 -23.97
CA ASP A 233 21.21 -1.98 -22.93
C ASP A 233 20.91 -2.61 -21.58
N PHE A 234 19.63 -2.73 -21.22
CA PHE A 234 19.24 -3.38 -19.98
C PHE A 234 19.64 -4.87 -19.96
N ARG A 235 19.39 -5.59 -21.05
CA ARG A 235 19.78 -7.00 -21.19
C ARG A 235 21.30 -7.18 -21.05
N ARG A 236 22.08 -6.30 -21.69
CA ARG A 236 23.55 -6.27 -21.57
C ARG A 236 24.00 -5.94 -20.14
N GLU A 237 23.36 -4.98 -19.48
CA GLU A 237 23.64 -4.62 -18.08
C GLU A 237 23.46 -5.81 -17.14
N ILE A 238 22.35 -6.56 -17.28
CA ILE A 238 22.09 -7.78 -16.51
C ILE A 238 23.14 -8.85 -16.78
N MET A 239 23.50 -9.11 -18.05
CA MET A 239 24.52 -10.11 -18.38
C MET A 239 25.92 -9.72 -17.89
N ASN A 240 26.29 -8.44 -17.96
CA ASN A 240 27.55 -7.94 -17.44
C ASN A 240 27.62 -8.10 -15.92
N TYR A 241 26.51 -7.83 -15.23
CA TYR A 241 26.41 -8.02 -13.79
C TYR A 241 26.53 -9.50 -13.38
N ILE A 242 25.85 -10.40 -14.09
CA ILE A 242 26.00 -11.85 -13.90
C ILE A 242 27.44 -12.30 -14.17
N GLY A 243 28.04 -11.81 -15.26
CA GLY A 243 29.43 -12.10 -15.62
C GLY A 243 30.43 -11.66 -14.55
N ALA A 244 30.28 -10.45 -14.01
CA ALA A 244 31.13 -9.94 -12.93
C ALA A 244 31.03 -10.82 -11.67
N LEU A 245 29.81 -11.23 -11.27
CA LEU A 245 29.62 -12.14 -10.14
C LEU A 245 30.25 -13.51 -10.38
N ALA A 246 30.16 -14.04 -11.61
CA ALA A 246 30.75 -15.33 -11.97
C ALA A 246 32.29 -15.30 -11.92
N VAL A 247 32.91 -14.18 -12.31
CA VAL A 247 34.38 -13.98 -12.18
C VAL A 247 34.82 -14.02 -10.71
N ASP A 248 33.99 -13.47 -9.81
CA ASP A 248 34.19 -13.52 -8.36
C ASP A 248 33.84 -14.89 -7.72
N GLY A 249 33.41 -15.87 -8.52
CA GLY A 249 32.95 -17.19 -8.04
C GLY A 249 31.63 -17.14 -7.27
N LYS A 250 30.86 -16.06 -7.38
CA LYS A 250 29.56 -15.88 -6.73
C LYS A 250 28.42 -16.31 -7.65
N GLN A 251 27.35 -16.81 -7.04
CA GLN A 251 26.11 -17.09 -7.77
C GLN A 251 25.28 -15.83 -7.93
N PHE A 252 24.57 -15.73 -9.04
CA PHE A 252 23.63 -14.65 -9.27
C PHE A 252 22.40 -14.81 -8.38
N ASP A 253 22.06 -13.75 -7.65
CA ASP A 253 20.81 -13.62 -6.91
C ASP A 253 20.04 -12.41 -7.47
N TYR A 254 18.79 -12.64 -7.88
CA TYR A 254 17.91 -11.60 -8.40
C TYR A 254 17.65 -10.48 -7.37
N ARG A 255 17.75 -10.78 -6.08
CA ARG A 255 17.59 -9.82 -4.96
C ARG A 255 18.69 -8.77 -4.92
N ALA A 256 19.85 -9.05 -5.53
CA ALA A 256 20.95 -8.11 -5.57
C ALA A 256 20.69 -6.93 -6.54
N ASN A 257 19.67 -7.05 -7.41
CA ASN A 257 19.24 -5.99 -8.32
C ASN A 257 17.78 -5.59 -8.03
N PRO A 258 17.54 -4.44 -7.34
CA PRO A 258 16.19 -3.99 -7.00
C PRO A 258 15.27 -3.77 -8.21
N ARG A 259 15.82 -3.40 -9.38
CA ARG A 259 15.03 -3.19 -10.60
C ARG A 259 14.53 -4.52 -11.14
N LEU A 260 15.42 -5.51 -11.25
CA LEU A 260 15.05 -6.84 -11.73
C LEU A 260 14.09 -7.53 -10.75
N GLN A 261 14.36 -7.44 -9.44
CA GLN A 261 13.47 -7.99 -8.42
C GLN A 261 12.05 -7.42 -8.57
N LYS A 262 11.90 -6.10 -8.67
CA LYS A 262 10.60 -5.46 -8.85
C LYS A 262 9.90 -5.90 -10.14
N ALA A 263 10.64 -6.02 -11.24
CA ALA A 263 10.09 -6.48 -12.52
C ALA A 263 9.53 -7.92 -12.42
N LEU A 264 10.28 -8.81 -11.77
CA LEU A 264 9.88 -10.20 -11.56
C LEU A 264 8.67 -10.33 -10.64
N GLU A 265 8.63 -9.57 -9.54
CA GLU A 265 7.47 -9.53 -8.62
C GLU A 265 6.20 -9.06 -9.35
N LEU A 266 6.29 -7.97 -10.12
CA LEU A 266 5.16 -7.45 -10.89
C LEU A 266 4.69 -8.42 -11.98
N LYS A 267 5.63 -9.10 -12.66
CA LYS A 267 5.27 -10.10 -13.67
C LYS A 267 4.63 -11.34 -13.04
N LEU A 268 5.21 -11.87 -11.97
CA LEU A 268 4.65 -13.02 -11.27
C LEU A 268 3.24 -12.72 -10.76
N PHE A 269 3.03 -11.51 -10.23
CA PHE A 269 1.71 -11.08 -9.80
C PHE A 269 0.71 -11.05 -10.97
N GLU A 270 1.09 -10.51 -12.13
CA GLU A 270 0.23 -10.53 -13.33
C GLU A 270 -0.14 -11.96 -13.73
N ASP A 271 0.84 -12.87 -13.80
CA ASP A 271 0.61 -14.26 -14.21
C ASP A 271 -0.28 -15.02 -13.20
N GLN A 272 -0.13 -14.73 -11.90
CA GLN A 272 -0.92 -15.35 -10.85
C GLN A 272 -2.29 -14.69 -10.64
N LYS A 273 -2.50 -13.44 -11.04
CA LYS A 273 -3.76 -12.71 -10.89
C LYS A 273 -4.94 -13.50 -11.49
N ASP A 274 -4.76 -14.00 -12.71
CA ASP A 274 -5.79 -14.75 -13.43
C ASP A 274 -5.89 -16.20 -12.95
N THR A 275 -4.76 -16.78 -12.51
CA THR A 275 -4.71 -18.15 -11.96
C THR A 275 -5.42 -18.27 -10.62
N ILE A 276 -5.22 -17.29 -9.73
CA ILE A 276 -5.97 -17.19 -8.46
C ILE A 276 -7.45 -16.88 -8.74
N LYS A 277 -7.78 -16.52 -9.99
CA LYS A 277 -9.08 -16.02 -10.42
C LYS A 277 -9.61 -15.06 -9.38
N LEU A 278 -8.85 -14.01 -9.08
CA LEU A 278 -9.28 -12.98 -8.12
C LEU A 278 -10.71 -12.50 -8.46
N THR A 279 -11.06 -12.43 -9.74
CA THR A 279 -12.40 -12.13 -10.25
C THR A 279 -13.48 -13.15 -9.87
N SER A 280 -13.14 -14.44 -9.70
CA SER A 280 -14.07 -15.50 -9.30
C SER A 280 -14.11 -15.78 -7.80
N LEU A 281 -13.31 -15.11 -6.97
CA LEU A 281 -13.48 -15.15 -5.50
C LEU A 281 -14.87 -14.68 -5.04
N VAL A 282 -15.55 -13.89 -5.89
CA VAL A 282 -16.93 -13.44 -5.70
C VAL A 282 -17.96 -14.53 -6.05
N SER A 283 -17.55 -15.59 -6.74
CA SER A 283 -18.39 -16.75 -7.09
C SER A 283 -18.20 -17.89 -6.10
N SER A 284 -19.30 -18.54 -5.70
CA SER A 284 -19.33 -19.54 -4.62
C SER A 284 -18.65 -20.87 -4.92
N VAL A 285 -18.07 -21.06 -6.10
CA VAL A 285 -17.46 -22.32 -6.53
C VAL A 285 -16.00 -22.08 -6.91
N VAL A 286 -15.11 -22.40 -5.97
CA VAL A 286 -13.66 -22.39 -6.17
C VAL A 286 -13.17 -23.84 -6.15
N ASP A 287 -12.30 -24.21 -7.09
CA ASP A 287 -11.67 -25.54 -7.11
C ASP A 287 -10.69 -25.71 -5.94
N GLN A 288 -10.46 -26.96 -5.55
CA GLN A 288 -9.63 -27.28 -4.37
C GLN A 288 -8.19 -26.75 -4.50
N GLU A 289 -7.59 -26.82 -5.70
CA GLU A 289 -6.22 -26.33 -5.94
C GLU A 289 -6.14 -24.79 -5.80
N THR A 290 -7.14 -24.07 -6.32
CA THR A 290 -7.21 -22.61 -6.16
C THR A 290 -7.44 -22.22 -4.70
N GLN A 291 -8.26 -22.97 -3.97
CA GLN A 291 -8.48 -22.74 -2.54
C GLN A 291 -7.19 -22.88 -1.72
N GLU A 292 -6.38 -23.91 -1.99
CA GLU A 292 -5.08 -24.10 -1.33
C GLU A 292 -4.13 -22.90 -1.59
N LYS A 293 -4.09 -22.39 -2.82
CA LYS A 293 -3.29 -21.19 -3.16
C LYS A 293 -3.78 -19.94 -2.41
N ILE A 294 -5.10 -19.76 -2.31
CA ILE A 294 -5.70 -18.66 -1.56
C ILE A 294 -5.32 -18.74 -0.08
N ASP A 295 -5.36 -19.94 0.50
CA ASP A 295 -5.04 -20.14 1.91
C ASP A 295 -3.56 -19.87 2.21
N VAL A 296 -2.65 -20.20 1.29
CA VAL A 296 -1.23 -19.80 1.38
C VAL A 296 -1.08 -18.27 1.39
N VAL A 297 -1.81 -17.56 0.51
CA VAL A 297 -1.77 -16.09 0.49
C VAL A 297 -2.34 -15.49 1.77
N LYS A 298 -3.47 -16.02 2.28
CA LYS A 298 -4.05 -15.60 3.57
C LYS A 298 -3.07 -15.80 4.71
N GLN A 299 -2.40 -16.96 4.77
CA GLN A 299 -1.41 -17.24 5.79
C GLN A 299 -0.27 -16.22 5.77
N ARG A 300 0.22 -15.85 4.57
CA ARG A 300 1.24 -14.80 4.41
C ARG A 300 0.74 -13.42 4.84
N LEU A 301 -0.54 -13.10 4.58
CA LEU A 301 -1.14 -11.84 5.05
C LEU A 301 -1.17 -11.79 6.58
N ILE A 302 -1.52 -12.91 7.22
CA ILE A 302 -1.58 -13.02 8.68
C ILE A 302 -0.19 -12.90 9.30
N GLU A 303 0.79 -13.65 8.78
CA GLU A 303 2.16 -13.68 9.33
C GLU A 303 2.92 -12.37 9.12
N ASN A 304 2.84 -11.78 7.92
CA ASN A 304 3.68 -10.64 7.56
C ASN A 304 3.05 -9.29 7.88
N PHE A 305 1.72 -9.19 7.88
CA PHE A 305 1.01 -7.92 8.03
C PHE A 305 0.06 -7.90 9.23
N GLY A 306 -0.17 -9.03 9.90
CA GLY A 306 -0.92 -9.11 11.15
C GLY A 306 -2.44 -9.13 10.98
N TYR A 307 -2.93 -9.55 9.82
CA TYR A 307 -4.36 -9.84 9.62
C TYR A 307 -4.80 -11.07 10.44
N ASN A 308 -6.11 -11.27 10.58
CA ASN A 308 -6.73 -12.53 10.99
C ASN A 308 -7.41 -13.22 9.80
N GLN A 309 -7.96 -14.43 9.98
CA GLN A 309 -8.54 -15.20 8.87
C GLN A 309 -9.67 -14.48 8.12
N GLN A 310 -10.53 -13.77 8.84
CA GLN A 310 -11.68 -13.07 8.26
C GLN A 310 -11.24 -11.79 7.54
N SER A 311 -10.44 -10.95 8.20
CA SER A 311 -9.88 -9.73 7.60
C SER A 311 -9.00 -10.01 6.39
N ALA A 312 -8.20 -11.08 6.39
CA ALA A 312 -7.42 -11.49 5.22
C ALA A 312 -8.32 -11.87 4.04
N THR A 313 -9.45 -12.55 4.32
CA THR A 313 -10.45 -12.89 3.30
C THR A 313 -11.09 -11.63 2.73
N ASP A 314 -11.49 -10.69 3.59
CA ASP A 314 -12.15 -9.46 3.17
C ASP A 314 -11.22 -8.54 2.38
N VAL A 315 -9.94 -8.46 2.76
CA VAL A 315 -8.91 -7.72 2.00
C VAL A 315 -8.68 -8.34 0.63
N LEU A 316 -8.58 -9.67 0.53
CA LEU A 316 -8.43 -10.34 -0.76
C LEU A 316 -9.64 -10.09 -1.67
N ASN A 317 -10.86 -10.20 -1.14
CA ASN A 317 -12.10 -9.92 -1.87
C ASN A 317 -12.16 -8.45 -2.31
N PHE A 318 -11.75 -7.52 -1.43
CA PHE A 318 -11.70 -6.12 -1.75
C PHE A 318 -10.72 -5.84 -2.90
N VAL A 319 -9.48 -6.33 -2.78
CA VAL A 319 -8.44 -6.14 -3.80
C VAL A 319 -8.85 -6.78 -5.14
N ALA A 320 -9.44 -7.97 -5.12
CA ALA A 320 -10.05 -8.60 -6.28
C ALA A 320 -11.06 -7.68 -6.98
N SER A 321 -11.94 -7.03 -6.21
CA SER A 321 -12.94 -6.12 -6.76
C SER A 321 -12.33 -4.87 -7.41
N ILE A 322 -11.20 -4.36 -6.88
CA ILE A 322 -10.51 -3.21 -7.46
C ILE A 322 -9.90 -3.58 -8.81
N PHE A 323 -9.25 -4.74 -8.88
CA PHE A 323 -8.66 -5.22 -10.14
C PHE A 323 -9.72 -5.49 -11.20
N ALA A 324 -10.85 -6.11 -10.82
CA ALA A 324 -11.97 -6.29 -11.74
C ALA A 324 -12.49 -4.95 -12.31
N ARG A 325 -12.48 -3.87 -11.52
CA ARG A 325 -12.85 -2.52 -11.99
C ARG A 325 -11.77 -1.83 -12.83
N GLY A 326 -10.50 -2.08 -12.53
CA GLY A 326 -9.35 -1.56 -13.27
C GLY A 326 -9.31 -2.10 -14.70
N ASP A 327 -9.52 -3.40 -14.86
CA ASP A 327 -9.53 -4.06 -16.17
C ASP A 327 -10.65 -3.51 -17.09
N ILE A 328 -11.81 -3.16 -16.51
CA ILE A 328 -12.93 -2.54 -17.26
C ILE A 328 -12.57 -1.14 -17.76
N LYS A 329 -11.73 -0.38 -17.04
CA LYS A 329 -11.29 0.96 -17.44
C LYS A 329 -10.17 0.95 -18.47
N GLU A 330 -9.35 -0.10 -18.53
CA GLU A 330 -8.30 -0.26 -19.56
C GLU A 330 -8.86 -0.80 -20.88
N GLN A 331 -10.04 -1.45 -20.85
CA GLN A 331 -10.72 -1.97 -22.05
C GLN A 331 -11.73 -0.99 -22.69
N ALA A 332 -12.02 0.14 -22.05
CA ALA A 332 -12.94 1.19 -22.52
C ALA A 332 -12.15 2.43 -22.96
#